data_AF-A0A7C5FQX6-F1
#
_entry.id   AF-A0A7C5FQX6-F1
#
_cell.length_a   1.000
_cell.length_b   1.000
_cell.length_c   1.000
_cell.angle_alpha   90.00
_cell.angle_beta   90.00
_cell.angle_gamma   90.00
#
_symmetry.space_group_name_H-M   'P 1'
#
loop_
_entity.id
_entity.type
_entity.pdbx_description
1 polymer ?
#
loop_
_entity_poly.entity_id
_entity_poly.type
_entity_poly.pdbx_seq_one_letter_code
_entity_poly.pdbx_strand_id
1 'polypeptide(L)'
;MNILTDLEIIRSAVLSGEINDAWSRIEKRTEKYKFAYSITHKEKYRIAAEFLSHIGNVLSGKDSIQSLPDMAATIGNCGFSQFDYDAAKEYLSNLAFYFLIMMDRYNVRMPAFDAKRCGDL
;
A
#
# COMPACT_ATOMS: atom_id res chain seq x y z
N MET A 1 14.58 8.79 1.82
CA MET A 1 13.25 8.14 1.85
C MET A 1 13.38 6.79 1.18
N ASN A 2 13.10 5.71 1.91
CA ASN A 2 13.18 4.35 1.40
C ASN A 2 11.79 3.73 1.43
N ILE A 3 11.26 3.41 0.24
CA ILE A 3 9.92 2.83 0.11
C ILE A 3 9.83 1.46 0.78
N LEU A 4 10.92 0.69 0.82
CA LEU A 4 10.94 -0.63 1.44
C LEU A 4 10.65 -0.55 2.93
N THR A 5 11.27 0.41 3.62
CA THR A 5 10.99 0.66 5.04
C THR A 5 9.52 1.08 5.25
N ASP A 6 8.97 1.86 4.34
CA ASP A 6 7.56 2.25 4.44
C ASP A 6 6.62 1.06 4.19
N LEU A 7 6.95 0.16 3.25
CA LEU A 7 6.21 -1.09 3.01
C LEU A 7 6.27 -2.05 4.20
N GLU A 8 7.43 -2.19 4.84
CA GLU A 8 7.57 -3.01 6.07
C GLU A 8 6.65 -2.50 7.18
N ILE A 9 6.62 -1.18 7.40
CA ILE A 9 5.76 -0.58 8.42
C ILE A 9 4.28 -0.81 8.09
N ILE A 10 3.90 -0.62 6.82
CA ILE A 10 2.53 -0.88 6.35
C ILE A 10 2.16 -2.34 6.54
N ARG A 11 3.05 -3.27 6.17
CA ARG A 11 2.87 -4.72 6.37
C ARG A 11 2.62 -5.05 7.83
N SER A 12 3.48 -4.57 8.73
CA SER A 12 3.35 -4.82 10.17
C SER A 12 2.04 -4.29 10.74
N ALA A 13 1.61 -3.08 10.33
CA ALA A 13 0.35 -2.50 10.77
C ALA A 13 -0.85 -3.35 10.28
N VAL A 14 -0.86 -3.75 9.01
CA VAL A 14 -1.94 -4.58 8.48
C VAL A 14 -1.96 -5.96 9.14
N LEU A 15 -0.81 -6.61 9.34
CA LEU A 15 -0.70 -7.89 10.04
C LEU A 15 -1.14 -7.83 11.51
N SER A 16 -1.04 -6.67 12.13
CA SER A 16 -1.50 -6.43 13.51
C SER A 16 -2.99 -6.07 13.57
N GLY A 17 -3.67 -5.97 12.42
CA GLY A 17 -5.07 -5.52 12.34
C GLY A 17 -5.24 -4.00 12.48
N GLU A 18 -4.15 -3.23 12.52
CA GLU A 18 -4.13 -1.77 12.64
C GLU A 18 -4.31 -1.10 11.27
N ILE A 19 -5.43 -1.38 10.61
CA ILE A 19 -5.68 -0.94 9.22
C ILE A 19 -5.69 0.60 9.10
N ASN A 20 -6.22 1.31 10.09
CA ASN A 20 -6.26 2.78 10.10
C ASN A 20 -4.85 3.39 10.12
N ASP A 21 -3.92 2.76 10.84
CA ASP A 21 -2.54 3.20 10.92
C ASP A 21 -1.79 2.92 9.63
N ALA A 22 -2.03 1.75 9.02
CA ALA A 22 -1.55 1.44 7.69
C ALA A 22 -2.05 2.47 6.65
N TRP A 23 -3.33 2.82 6.69
CA TRP A 23 -3.93 3.83 5.80
C TRP A 23 -3.30 5.21 5.97
N SER A 24 -3.26 5.72 7.20
CA SER A 24 -2.64 7.01 7.54
C SER A 24 -1.18 7.07 7.08
N ARG A 25 -0.47 5.94 7.17
CA ARG A 25 0.91 5.83 6.69
C ARG A 25 0.99 5.89 5.17
N ILE A 26 0.13 5.17 4.47
CA ILE A 26 0.05 5.16 3.01
C ILE A 26 -0.21 6.56 2.46
N GLU A 27 -1.21 7.28 2.99
CA GLU A 27 -1.55 8.64 2.54
C GLU A 27 -0.37 9.61 2.73
N LYS A 28 0.14 9.70 3.97
CA LYS A 28 1.24 10.62 4.31
C LYS A 28 2.50 10.35 3.47
N ARG A 29 2.79 9.09 3.16
CA ARG A 29 3.96 8.73 2.36
C ARG A 29 3.73 9.01 0.88
N THR A 30 2.56 8.69 0.36
CA THR A 30 2.16 9.03 -1.01
C THR A 30 2.33 10.52 -1.27
N GLU A 31 1.83 11.38 -0.39
CA GLU A 31 1.99 12.84 -0.51
C GLU A 31 3.45 13.27 -0.51
N LYS A 32 4.27 12.73 0.40
CA LYS A 32 5.70 13.03 0.44
C LYS A 32 6.42 12.60 -0.84
N TYR A 33 6.05 11.48 -1.42
CA TYR A 33 6.62 11.02 -2.69
C TYR A 33 6.19 11.88 -3.88
N LYS A 34 4.91 12.27 -3.95
CA LYS A 34 4.42 13.25 -4.94
C LYS A 34 5.15 14.58 -4.84
N PHE A 35 5.33 15.08 -3.62
CA PHE A 35 6.09 16.31 -3.38
C PHE A 35 7.56 16.16 -3.79
N ALA A 36 8.23 15.08 -3.40
CA ALA A 36 9.61 14.82 -3.81
C ALA A 36 9.75 14.71 -5.34
N TYR A 37 8.78 14.13 -6.03
CA TYR A 37 8.73 14.11 -7.50
C TYR A 37 8.58 15.52 -8.07
N SER A 38 7.68 16.35 -7.54
CA SER A 38 7.46 17.72 -8.04
C SER A 38 8.71 18.59 -7.99
N ILE A 39 9.63 18.32 -7.06
CA ILE A 39 10.90 19.03 -6.95
C ILE A 39 11.97 18.38 -7.82
N THR A 40 12.15 17.06 -7.69
CA THR A 40 13.34 16.38 -8.23
C THR A 40 13.14 15.77 -9.62
N HIS A 41 11.89 15.59 -10.06
CA HIS A 41 11.50 14.93 -11.30
C HIS A 41 12.10 13.52 -11.48
N LYS A 42 12.50 12.88 -10.38
CA LYS A 42 13.04 11.51 -10.41
C LYS A 42 11.89 10.52 -10.44
N GLU A 43 11.80 9.76 -11.52
CA GLU A 43 10.76 8.75 -11.77
C GLU A 43 10.53 7.78 -10.61
N LYS A 44 11.60 7.41 -9.89
CA LYS A 44 11.48 6.58 -8.68
C LYS A 44 10.44 7.11 -7.70
N TYR A 45 10.35 8.42 -7.49
CA TYR A 45 9.36 8.99 -6.55
C TYR A 45 7.94 8.97 -7.09
N ARG A 46 7.75 9.14 -8.41
CA ARG A 46 6.44 8.97 -9.05
C ARG A 46 5.93 7.55 -8.86
N ILE A 47 6.79 6.58 -9.17
CA ILE A 47 6.45 5.14 -9.11
C ILE A 47 6.19 4.69 -7.67
N ALA A 48 6.97 5.19 -6.71
CA ALA A 48 6.71 4.98 -5.30
C ALA A 48 5.35 5.51 -4.84
N ALA A 49 4.96 6.71 -5.29
CA ALA A 49 3.66 7.29 -4.97
C ALA A 49 2.50 6.51 -5.60
N GLU A 50 2.65 6.09 -6.86
CA GLU A 50 1.65 5.29 -7.58
C GLU A 50 1.42 3.95 -6.89
N PHE A 51 2.49 3.25 -6.50
CA PHE A 51 2.37 1.98 -5.82
C PHE A 51 1.71 2.07 -4.45
N LEU A 52 2.08 3.05 -3.64
CA LEU A 52 1.43 3.26 -2.34
C LEU A 52 -0.05 3.62 -2.50
N SER A 53 -0.38 4.44 -3.51
CA SER A 53 -1.77 4.76 -3.84
C SER A 53 -2.55 3.50 -4.22
N HIS A 54 -1.91 2.59 -4.97
CA HIS A 54 -2.49 1.33 -5.37
C HIS A 54 -2.75 0.38 -4.21
N ILE A 55 -1.79 0.26 -3.28
CA ILE A 55 -2.00 -0.49 -2.02
C ILE A 55 -3.20 0.10 -1.26
N GLY A 56 -3.31 1.43 -1.19
CA GLY A 56 -4.50 2.08 -0.62
C GLY A 56 -5.78 1.68 -1.35
N ASN A 57 -5.79 1.70 -2.69
CA ASN A 57 -6.97 1.29 -3.46
C ASN A 57 -7.38 -0.17 -3.18
N VAL A 58 -6.40 -1.08 -3.05
CA VAL A 58 -6.67 -2.47 -2.67
C VAL A 58 -7.24 -2.56 -1.25
N LEU A 59 -6.63 -1.90 -0.27
CA LEU A 59 -7.10 -1.92 1.13
C LEU A 59 -8.49 -1.30 1.30
N SER A 60 -8.86 -0.35 0.44
CA SER A 60 -10.21 0.26 0.41
C SER A 60 -11.21 -0.51 -0.46
N GLY A 61 -10.79 -1.60 -1.10
CA GLY A 61 -11.63 -2.42 -1.98
C GLY A 61 -11.96 -1.77 -3.33
N LYS A 62 -11.27 -0.69 -3.71
CA LYS A 62 -11.42 -0.01 -5.01
C LYS A 62 -10.65 -0.71 -6.13
N ASP A 63 -9.66 -1.52 -5.77
CA ASP A 63 -8.87 -2.29 -6.73
C ASP A 63 -8.74 -3.76 -6.29
N SER A 64 -8.47 -4.60 -7.27
CA SER A 64 -8.28 -6.03 -7.10
C SER A 64 -6.86 -6.32 -6.64
N ILE A 65 -6.71 -7.22 -5.68
CA ILE A 65 -5.40 -7.62 -5.16
C ILE A 65 -4.51 -8.29 -6.22
N GLN A 66 -5.12 -8.85 -7.27
CA GLN A 66 -4.44 -9.50 -8.39
C GLN A 66 -3.59 -8.53 -9.21
N SER A 67 -3.78 -7.21 -9.04
CA SER A 67 -3.00 -6.16 -9.72
C SER A 67 -1.71 -5.77 -8.96
N LEU A 68 -1.51 -6.24 -7.73
CA LEU A 68 -0.30 -5.94 -6.93
C LEU A 68 1.00 -6.51 -7.53
N PRO A 69 1.04 -7.76 -8.07
CA PRO A 69 2.27 -8.33 -8.66
C PRO A 69 2.80 -7.53 -9.86
N ASP A 70 1.91 -6.95 -10.67
CA ASP A 70 2.30 -6.20 -11.87
C ASP A 70 2.98 -4.87 -11.50
N MET A 71 2.48 -4.19 -10.46
CA MET A 71 3.16 -2.99 -9.95
C MET A 71 4.41 -3.31 -9.14
N ALA A 72 4.44 -4.46 -8.47
CA ALA A 72 5.63 -4.95 -7.76
C ALA A 72 6.83 -5.08 -8.71
N ALA A 73 6.61 -5.64 -9.90
CA ALA A 73 7.63 -5.72 -10.95
C ALA A 73 8.11 -4.32 -11.37
N THR A 74 7.19 -3.35 -11.46
CA THR A 74 7.50 -1.96 -11.81
C THR A 74 8.40 -1.29 -10.78
N ILE A 75 8.22 -1.54 -9.47
CA ILE A 75 9.12 -1.01 -8.43
C ILE A 75 10.51 -1.61 -8.51
N GLY A 76 10.61 -2.93 -8.68
CA GLY A 76 11.89 -3.64 -8.77
C GLY A 76 12.79 -3.06 -9.86
N ASN A 77 12.20 -2.70 -10.99
CA ASN A 77 12.89 -2.15 -12.15
C ASN A 77 13.30 -0.67 -12.01
N CYS A 78 12.77 0.07 -11.04
CA CYS A 78 12.95 1.53 -10.94
C CYS A 78 14.04 1.98 -9.96
N GLY A 79 15.02 1.10 -9.70
CA GLY A 79 16.22 1.43 -8.95
C GLY A 79 15.99 1.60 -7.44
N PHE A 80 14.92 0.99 -6.91
CA PHE A 80 14.71 0.86 -5.47
C PHE A 80 15.43 -0.33 -4.84
N SER A 81 16.11 -1.15 -5.65
CA SER A 81 16.73 -2.39 -5.20
C SER A 81 18.19 -2.16 -4.76
N GLN A 82 18.43 -2.39 -3.46
CA GLN A 82 19.59 -3.15 -2.96
C GLN A 82 19.21 -4.63 -2.74
N PHE A 83 17.98 -5.03 -3.12
CA PHE A 83 17.45 -6.39 -2.98
C PHE A 83 17.33 -7.04 -4.36
N ASP A 84 17.60 -8.34 -4.39
CA ASP A 84 17.40 -9.17 -5.57
C ASP A 84 15.91 -9.10 -6.00
N TYR A 85 15.67 -8.96 -7.30
CA TYR A 85 14.32 -8.80 -7.86
C TYR A 85 13.40 -9.96 -7.44
N ASP A 86 13.95 -11.17 -7.35
CA ASP A 86 13.23 -12.37 -6.95
C ASP A 86 12.80 -12.32 -5.48
N ALA A 87 13.63 -11.79 -4.58
CA ALA A 87 13.28 -11.58 -3.18
C ALA A 87 12.22 -10.49 -3.01
N ALA A 88 12.26 -9.43 -3.82
CA ALA A 88 11.21 -8.42 -3.84
C ALA A 88 9.87 -8.97 -4.36
N LYS A 89 9.91 -9.83 -5.39
CA LYS A 89 8.71 -10.48 -5.95
C LYS A 89 8.05 -11.42 -4.95
N GLU A 90 8.83 -12.24 -4.26
CA GLU A 90 8.32 -13.12 -3.20
C GLU A 90 7.73 -12.31 -2.04
N TYR A 91 8.45 -11.27 -1.59
CA TYR A 91 7.98 -10.37 -0.54
C TYR A 91 6.64 -9.72 -0.88
N LEU A 92 6.49 -9.22 -2.11
CA LEU A 92 5.28 -8.52 -2.56
C LEU A 92 4.12 -9.48 -2.81
N SER A 93 4.39 -10.70 -3.25
CA SER A 93 3.39 -11.78 -3.34
C SER A 93 2.89 -12.18 -1.95
N ASN A 94 3.80 -12.31 -0.98
CA ASN A 94 3.45 -12.59 0.42
C ASN A 94 2.67 -11.43 1.04
N LEU A 95 3.04 -10.18 0.75
CA LEU A 95 2.33 -8.98 1.19
C LEU A 95 0.87 -8.98 0.69
N ALA A 96 0.67 -9.27 -0.60
CA ALA A 96 -0.66 -9.41 -1.18
C ALA A 96 -1.47 -10.53 -0.50
N PHE A 97 -0.86 -11.69 -0.28
CA PHE A 97 -1.51 -12.80 0.43
C PHE A 97 -1.92 -12.41 1.87
N TYR A 98 -1.05 -11.71 2.59
CA TYR A 98 -1.37 -11.22 3.93
C TYR A 98 -2.49 -10.18 3.93
N PHE A 99 -2.51 -9.27 2.96
CA PHE A 99 -3.62 -8.34 2.79
C PHE A 99 -4.94 -9.08 2.52
N LEU A 100 -4.93 -10.12 1.69
CA LEU A 100 -6.13 -10.94 1.43
C LEU A 100 -6.68 -11.56 2.72
N ILE A 101 -5.82 -12.23 3.48
CA ILE A 101 -6.20 -12.91 4.73
C ILE A 101 -6.72 -11.90 5.75
N MET A 102 -6.08 -10.74 5.86
CA MET A 102 -6.47 -9.74 6.86
C MET A 102 -7.75 -9.00 6.46
N MET A 103 -7.95 -8.72 5.17
CA MET A 103 -9.21 -8.14 4.68
C MET A 103 -10.40 -9.07 4.93
N ASP A 104 -10.23 -10.37 4.68
CA ASP A 104 -11.26 -11.39 4.93
C ASP A 104 -11.50 -11.58 6.44
N ARG A 105 -10.43 -11.71 7.24
CA ARG A 105 -10.50 -11.95 8.68
C ARG A 105 -11.10 -10.81 9.49
N TYR A 106 -10.79 -9.56 9.14
CA TYR A 106 -11.28 -8.38 9.86
C TYR A 106 -12.50 -7.74 9.19
N ASN A 107 -13.06 -8.39 8.16
CA ASN A 107 -14.17 -7.88 7.35
C ASN A 107 -13.93 -6.40 6.96
N VAL A 108 -12.69 -6.11 6.55
CA VAL A 108 -12.20 -4.74 6.36
C VAL A 108 -12.92 -4.15 5.16
N ARG A 109 -13.97 -3.39 5.43
CA ARG A 109 -14.64 -2.50 4.50
C ARG A 109 -14.54 -1.09 5.09
N MET A 110 -13.48 -0.34 4.77
CA MET A 110 -13.33 1.05 5.25
C MET A 110 -12.90 2.00 4.12
N PRO A 111 -13.61 3.14 3.92
CA PRO A 111 -15.06 3.21 3.79
C PRO A 111 -15.49 3.95 2.49
N ALA A 112 -16.69 3.65 1.99
CA ALA A 112 -17.61 4.74 1.66
C ALA A 112 -18.35 5.05 2.96
N PHE A 113 -18.16 6.26 3.49
CA PHE A 113 -18.75 6.74 4.74
C PHE A 113 -20.28 6.64 4.69
N ASP A 114 -20.92 6.05 5.71
CA ASP A 114 -22.21 6.58 6.18
C ASP A 114 -22.22 6.65 7.71
N ALA A 115 -22.13 7.88 8.21
CA ALA A 115 -22.38 8.24 9.60
C ALA A 115 -23.89 8.35 9.91
N LYS A 116 -24.76 7.62 9.20
CA LYS A 116 -26.17 7.47 9.55
C LYS A 116 -26.54 6.01 9.75
N ARG A 117 -26.40 5.55 10.99
CA ARG A 117 -27.43 4.79 11.74
C ARG A 117 -26.86 4.45 13.11
N CYS A 118 -26.74 5.49 13.94
CA CYS A 118 -27.07 5.35 15.35
C CYS A 118 -28.47 4.76 15.48
N GLY A 119 -28.69 3.99 16.55
CA GLY A 119 -30.04 3.64 16.96
C GLY A 119 -30.89 4.91 17.11
N ASP A 120 -32.00 4.93 16.39
CA ASP A 120 -33.24 5.64 16.71
C ASP A 120 -34.27 5.25 15.64
N LEU A 121 -35.02 4.18 15.95
CA LEU A 121 -36.44 3.96 15.66
C LEU A 121 -36.92 2.76 16.49
#